data_AF-A0A1U7EX66-F1
#
_entry.id   AF-A0A1U7EX66-F1
#
_cell.length_a   1.000
_cell.length_b   1.000
_cell.length_c   1.000
_cell.angle_alpha   90.00
_cell.angle_beta   90.00
_cell.angle_gamma   90.00
#
_symmetry.space_group_name_H-M   'P 1'
#
loop_
_entity.id
_entity.type
_entity.pdbx_description
1 polymer ?
#
loop_
_entity_poly.entity_id
_entity_poly.type
_entity_poly.pdbx_seq_one_letter_code
_entity_poly.pdbx_strand_id
1 'polypeptide(L)'
;MTDTEAVLDTARYLREVRPIDPEEIYEYVDGQPHPAVVRQTLREHAFELGLKEREDGAFVPVEDGTVHPDFTGVERFPEQYARQLESLLVDRYGAGWPDSDAGDRLREHIDQLKVDYFADADVTYDEETALAYALYHLPDYYAAIQYVLDDLGSAGLLGRRLRVLDVGAGTGGPMLGIHEYLPEETLVDYDAVEPSAAADVFEQMASETRRGFEPTLYRETAESFSPDGDYDLIVFANVLSELSQPAAVFERYLDHLADDGTVVAVSPAEERTATRLRDIEREVLDRRPDATVYAPTIRLWPDESPSDRGWTFTRQADIEPPAFQTRLDAAAADDAAADGIAAGGDGTYTKTTVQYAYLLLRTDGRRAIEYTPDPDTVAKMADMDAHVTDRIDLAALKLSPDLSSDGNPLYKISDGSEAVDHYAVLTRESSLNRELPAAPYGSLLRFENVLVLWNDDEDAYNLVVDDETVVDRLA
;
A
#
# COMPACT_ATOMS: atom_id res chain seq x y z
N MET A 1 -11.82 41.23 -15.62
CA MET A 1 -11.66 40.01 -14.82
C MET A 1 -12.73 39.06 -15.32
N THR A 2 -12.43 37.78 -15.47
CA THR A 2 -13.48 36.77 -15.67
C THR A 2 -14.30 36.69 -14.39
N ASP A 3 -15.61 36.51 -14.52
CA ASP A 3 -16.46 36.19 -13.37
C ASP A 3 -16.41 34.68 -13.11
N THR A 4 -15.39 34.26 -12.34
CA THR A 4 -15.17 32.86 -11.98
C THR A 4 -16.36 32.31 -11.17
N GLU A 5 -16.94 33.12 -10.29
CA GLU A 5 -18.08 32.73 -9.45
C GLU A 5 -19.31 32.42 -10.31
N ALA A 6 -19.62 33.26 -11.31
CA ALA A 6 -20.69 33.00 -12.27
C ALA A 6 -20.46 31.76 -13.16
N VAL A 7 -19.20 31.43 -13.52
CA VAL A 7 -18.88 30.17 -14.23
C VAL A 7 -19.18 28.96 -13.33
N LEU A 8 -18.76 28.99 -12.07
CA LEU A 8 -18.97 27.90 -11.12
C LEU A 8 -20.46 27.70 -10.78
N ASP A 9 -21.22 28.78 -10.58
CA ASP A 9 -22.66 28.68 -10.34
C ASP A 9 -23.44 28.18 -11.56
N THR A 10 -23.03 28.59 -12.77
CA THR A 10 -23.57 28.02 -14.02
C THR A 10 -23.28 26.52 -14.11
N ALA A 11 -22.05 26.10 -13.78
CA ALA A 11 -21.67 24.69 -13.79
C ALA A 11 -22.46 23.87 -12.77
N ARG A 12 -22.58 24.35 -11.53
CA ARG A 12 -23.40 23.77 -10.43
C ARG A 12 -24.85 23.54 -10.84
N TYR A 13 -25.44 24.46 -11.60
CA TYR A 13 -26.81 24.29 -12.12
C TYR A 13 -26.89 23.28 -13.27
N LEU A 14 -25.93 23.30 -14.21
CA LEU A 14 -26.00 22.44 -15.41
C LEU A 14 -25.71 20.96 -15.13
N ARG A 15 -24.82 20.64 -14.17
CA ARG A 15 -24.45 19.25 -13.82
C ARG A 15 -25.64 18.39 -13.41
N GLU A 16 -26.64 18.98 -12.76
CA GLU A 16 -27.87 18.30 -12.31
C GLU A 16 -28.83 17.92 -13.47
N VAL A 17 -28.51 18.30 -14.72
CA VAL A 17 -29.41 18.16 -15.87
C VAL A 17 -28.75 17.50 -17.08
N ARG A 18 -27.46 17.74 -17.34
CA ARG A 18 -26.74 17.23 -18.52
C ARG A 18 -25.21 17.38 -18.42
N PRO A 19 -24.45 16.69 -19.29
CA PRO A 19 -23.08 17.09 -19.66
C PRO A 19 -22.97 18.57 -20.02
N ILE A 20 -21.82 19.15 -19.70
CA ILE A 20 -21.53 20.58 -19.78
C ILE A 20 -20.49 20.82 -20.88
N ASP A 21 -20.85 21.60 -21.90
CA ASP A 21 -19.91 22.08 -22.92
C ASP A 21 -19.35 23.47 -22.50
N PRO A 22 -18.02 23.65 -22.42
CA PRO A 22 -17.40 24.97 -22.22
C PRO A 22 -17.77 26.00 -23.29
N GLU A 23 -18.11 25.56 -24.51
CA GLU A 23 -18.61 26.41 -25.60
C GLU A 23 -20.09 26.78 -25.44
N GLU A 24 -20.82 26.26 -24.44
CA GLU A 24 -22.16 26.75 -24.08
C GLU A 24 -22.17 27.69 -22.86
N ILE A 25 -21.32 27.50 -21.85
CA ILE A 25 -21.34 28.33 -20.61
C ILE A 25 -21.18 29.82 -20.90
N TYR A 26 -20.38 30.21 -21.90
CA TYR A 26 -20.10 31.63 -22.18
C TYR A 26 -21.36 32.43 -22.55
N GLU A 27 -22.46 31.78 -22.96
CA GLU A 27 -23.74 32.43 -23.24
C GLU A 27 -24.53 32.80 -21.97
N TYR A 28 -24.21 32.16 -20.83
CA TYR A 28 -24.88 32.35 -19.54
C TYR A 28 -24.13 33.27 -18.59
N VAL A 29 -22.84 33.55 -18.85
CA VAL A 29 -21.95 34.33 -17.97
C VAL A 29 -21.76 35.75 -18.51
N ASP A 30 -22.04 36.74 -17.67
CA ASP A 30 -21.91 38.16 -18.01
C ASP A 30 -20.47 38.51 -18.41
N GLY A 31 -20.33 39.23 -19.53
CA GLY A 31 -19.02 39.54 -20.13
C GLY A 31 -18.46 38.47 -21.09
N GLN A 32 -19.15 37.34 -21.28
CA GLN A 32 -18.86 36.33 -22.31
C GLN A 32 -17.40 35.84 -22.33
N PRO A 33 -16.94 35.14 -21.27
CA PRO A 33 -15.57 34.65 -21.18
C PRO A 33 -15.24 33.66 -22.30
N HIS A 34 -14.02 33.75 -22.85
CA HIS A 34 -13.60 32.86 -23.93
C HIS A 34 -13.67 31.38 -23.49
N PRO A 35 -14.20 30.44 -24.30
CA PRO A 35 -14.42 29.04 -23.88
C PRO A 35 -13.18 28.31 -23.35
N ALA A 36 -11.97 28.69 -23.77
CA ALA A 36 -10.73 28.16 -23.19
C ALA A 36 -10.53 28.54 -21.71
N VAL A 37 -10.96 29.73 -21.30
CA VAL A 37 -10.91 30.19 -19.90
C VAL A 37 -11.98 29.46 -19.09
N VAL A 38 -13.19 29.28 -19.65
CA VAL A 38 -14.23 28.43 -19.04
C VAL A 38 -13.72 27.01 -18.81
N ARG A 39 -13.15 26.36 -19.85
CA ARG A 39 -12.59 25.01 -19.75
C ARG A 39 -11.47 24.92 -18.71
N GLN A 40 -10.61 25.94 -18.61
CA GLN A 40 -9.59 26.01 -17.57
C GLN A 40 -10.23 26.09 -16.17
N THR A 41 -11.14 27.03 -15.92
CA THR A 41 -11.84 27.16 -14.62
C THR A 41 -12.62 25.91 -14.22
N LEU A 42 -13.21 25.20 -15.18
CA LEU A 42 -13.89 23.91 -14.93
C LEU A 42 -12.91 22.79 -14.56
N ARG A 43 -11.66 22.80 -15.06
CA ARG A 43 -10.61 21.86 -14.60
C ARG A 43 -10.12 22.22 -13.21
N GLU A 44 -9.80 23.49 -12.99
CA GLU A 44 -9.31 24.03 -11.69
C GLU A 44 -10.29 23.79 -10.52
N HIS A 45 -11.56 23.48 -10.80
CA HIS A 45 -12.58 23.17 -9.80
C HIS A 45 -13.30 21.84 -10.10
N ALA A 46 -12.70 20.96 -10.91
CA ALA A 46 -13.32 19.72 -11.39
C ALA A 46 -13.77 18.83 -10.23
N PHE A 47 -12.87 18.61 -9.25
CA PHE A 47 -13.14 17.82 -8.05
C PHE A 47 -14.34 18.36 -7.27
N GLU A 48 -14.30 19.64 -6.87
CA GLU A 48 -15.37 20.30 -6.10
C GLU A 48 -16.71 20.30 -6.83
N LEU A 49 -16.71 20.51 -8.16
CA LEU A 49 -17.91 20.44 -9.00
C LEU A 49 -18.40 18.99 -9.22
N GLY A 50 -17.60 17.97 -8.90
CA GLY A 50 -17.89 16.56 -9.18
C GLY A 50 -17.94 16.26 -10.67
N LEU A 51 -17.03 16.84 -11.45
CA LEU A 51 -17.01 16.79 -12.91
C LEU A 51 -15.72 16.14 -13.44
N LYS A 52 -15.85 15.17 -14.35
CA LYS A 52 -14.72 14.67 -15.15
C LYS A 52 -14.78 15.21 -16.59
N GLU A 53 -13.66 15.69 -17.12
CA GLU A 53 -13.55 16.08 -18.54
C GLU A 53 -13.32 14.85 -19.43
N ARG A 54 -14.03 14.78 -20.56
CA ARG A 54 -13.90 13.74 -21.58
C ARG A 54 -12.92 14.12 -22.70
N GLU A 55 -12.59 13.15 -23.56
CA GLU A 55 -11.77 13.38 -24.76
C GLU A 55 -12.36 14.44 -25.71
N ASP A 56 -13.69 14.52 -25.80
CA ASP A 56 -14.42 15.52 -26.60
C ASP A 56 -14.36 16.95 -26.01
N GLY A 57 -13.84 17.10 -24.78
CA GLY A 57 -13.69 18.39 -24.10
C GLY A 57 -14.96 18.88 -23.39
N ALA A 58 -15.99 18.04 -23.27
CA ALA A 58 -17.14 18.26 -22.40
C ALA A 58 -16.90 17.68 -20.99
N PHE A 59 -17.58 18.24 -19.99
CA PHE A 59 -17.51 17.82 -18.60
C PHE A 59 -18.77 17.04 -18.24
N VAL A 60 -18.62 15.91 -17.56
CA VAL A 60 -19.74 15.07 -17.09
C VAL A 60 -19.74 14.93 -15.59
N PRO A 61 -20.92 14.89 -14.93
CA PRO A 61 -21.01 14.52 -13.53
C PRO A 61 -20.42 13.13 -13.30
N VAL A 62 -19.66 12.98 -12.22
CA VAL A 62 -19.34 11.68 -11.63
C VAL A 62 -20.59 11.16 -10.94
N GLU A 63 -20.91 9.88 -11.11
CA GLU A 63 -22.05 9.25 -10.43
C GLU A 63 -21.73 9.01 -8.95
N ASP A 64 -22.71 9.23 -8.06
CA ASP A 64 -22.59 8.88 -6.64
C ASP A 64 -22.40 7.37 -6.43
N GLY A 65 -21.71 7.01 -5.35
CA GLY A 65 -21.51 5.63 -4.93
C GLY A 65 -20.04 5.17 -4.98
N THR A 66 -19.84 3.86 -4.93
CA THR A 66 -18.53 3.22 -4.80
C THR A 66 -17.97 2.81 -6.16
N VAL A 67 -16.66 2.60 -6.21
CA VAL A 67 -16.04 1.84 -7.32
C VAL A 67 -16.41 0.35 -7.23
N HIS A 68 -16.30 -0.34 -8.36
CA HIS A 68 -16.35 -1.80 -8.46
C HIS A 68 -15.17 -2.25 -9.35
N PRO A 69 -14.00 -2.51 -8.76
CA PRO A 69 -12.79 -2.82 -9.51
C PRO A 69 -12.82 -4.26 -10.05
N ASP A 70 -12.27 -4.46 -11.25
CA ASP A 70 -12.08 -5.77 -11.88
C ASP A 70 -10.62 -6.21 -11.68
N PHE A 71 -10.18 -6.26 -10.42
CA PHE A 71 -8.80 -6.54 -10.05
C PHE A 71 -8.53 -8.05 -9.98
N THR A 72 -7.50 -8.50 -10.70
CA THR A 72 -7.10 -9.92 -10.75
C THR A 72 -5.67 -10.15 -10.27
N GLY A 73 -5.08 -9.17 -9.58
CA GLY A 73 -3.64 -9.12 -9.30
C GLY A 73 -2.84 -8.40 -10.39
N VAL A 74 -1.56 -8.17 -10.12
CA VAL A 74 -0.62 -7.47 -11.01
C VAL A 74 0.36 -8.48 -11.61
N GLU A 75 0.37 -8.60 -12.94
CA GLU A 75 1.33 -9.48 -13.64
C GLU A 75 2.65 -8.76 -13.99
N ARG A 76 2.60 -7.44 -14.25
CA ARG A 76 3.76 -6.66 -14.73
C ARG A 76 3.57 -5.15 -14.52
N PHE A 77 4.68 -4.41 -14.47
CA PHE A 77 4.65 -2.94 -14.47
C PHE A 77 4.27 -2.40 -15.87
N PRO A 78 3.36 -1.42 -16.00
CA PRO A 78 2.93 -0.89 -17.30
C PRO A 78 4.07 -0.30 -18.12
N GLU A 79 4.09 -0.63 -19.42
CA GLU A 79 5.15 -0.19 -20.33
C GLU A 79 5.19 1.34 -20.54
N GLN A 80 4.11 2.07 -20.27
CA GLN A 80 4.10 3.53 -20.38
C GLN A 80 4.96 4.16 -19.27
N TYR A 81 4.69 3.81 -18.00
CA TYR A 81 5.48 4.21 -16.85
C TYR A 81 6.93 3.73 -16.94
N ALA A 82 7.16 2.51 -17.46
CA ALA A 82 8.50 1.99 -17.67
C ALA A 82 9.32 2.80 -18.69
N ARG A 83 8.68 3.29 -19.76
CA ARG A 83 9.31 4.17 -20.75
C ARG A 83 9.52 5.58 -20.21
N GLN A 84 8.62 6.09 -19.37
CA GLN A 84 8.76 7.41 -18.75
C GLN A 84 9.96 7.47 -17.79
N LEU A 85 10.10 6.47 -16.90
CA LEU A 85 11.30 6.36 -16.05
C LEU A 85 12.59 6.19 -16.89
N GLU A 86 12.54 5.37 -17.96
CA GLU A 86 13.66 5.24 -18.88
C GLU A 86 14.03 6.57 -19.56
N SER A 87 13.04 7.38 -19.96
CA SER A 87 13.30 8.68 -20.59
C SER A 87 14.10 9.62 -19.70
N LEU A 88 13.86 9.64 -18.38
CA LEU A 88 14.65 10.41 -17.41
C LEU A 88 16.12 9.96 -17.39
N LEU A 89 16.35 8.65 -17.38
CA LEU A 89 17.68 8.05 -17.37
C LEU A 89 18.41 8.27 -18.70
N VAL A 90 17.70 8.24 -19.82
CA VAL A 90 18.23 8.49 -21.17
C VAL A 90 18.55 9.97 -21.39
N ASP A 91 17.74 10.90 -20.89
CA ASP A 91 18.02 12.35 -20.99
C ASP A 91 19.18 12.77 -20.05
N ARG A 92 19.33 12.10 -18.90
CA ARG A 92 20.41 12.37 -17.93
C ARG A 92 21.74 11.72 -18.28
N TYR A 93 21.74 10.45 -18.68
CA TYR A 93 22.94 9.63 -18.84
C TYR A 93 23.17 9.12 -20.29
N GLY A 94 22.19 9.28 -21.18
CA GLY A 94 22.23 8.84 -22.57
C GLY A 94 21.65 7.45 -22.81
N ALA A 95 21.37 7.12 -24.07
CA ALA A 95 20.69 5.87 -24.46
C ALA A 95 21.48 4.56 -24.19
N GLY A 96 22.75 4.66 -23.77
CA GLY A 96 23.60 3.53 -23.38
C GLY A 96 23.89 3.48 -21.88
N TRP A 97 23.05 4.11 -21.04
CA TRP A 97 23.30 4.23 -19.60
C TRP A 97 23.52 2.91 -18.84
N PRO A 98 22.88 1.75 -19.14
CA PRO A 98 23.10 0.52 -18.35
C PRO A 98 24.51 -0.06 -18.49
N ASP A 99 25.15 0.15 -19.64
CA ASP A 99 26.43 -0.42 -20.05
C ASP A 99 27.57 0.61 -19.88
N SER A 100 27.52 1.42 -18.82
CA SER A 100 28.38 2.61 -18.64
C SER A 100 28.66 2.95 -17.19
N ASP A 101 29.63 3.86 -16.97
CA ASP A 101 29.96 4.47 -15.67
C ASP A 101 28.74 4.95 -14.86
N ALA A 102 27.62 5.29 -15.53
CA ALA A 102 26.37 5.68 -14.88
C ALA A 102 25.55 4.47 -14.41
N GLY A 103 25.49 3.40 -15.20
CA GLY A 103 24.92 2.11 -14.81
C GLY A 103 25.67 1.51 -13.63
N ASP A 104 27.01 1.60 -13.62
CA ASP A 104 27.85 1.21 -12.48
C ASP A 104 27.44 1.93 -11.20
N ARG A 105 27.39 3.27 -11.20
CA ARG A 105 26.98 4.03 -10.00
C ARG A 105 25.55 3.73 -9.57
N LEU A 106 24.62 3.54 -10.51
CA LEU A 106 23.24 3.17 -10.18
C LEU A 106 23.17 1.77 -9.55
N ARG A 107 24.02 0.83 -9.97
CA ARG A 107 24.19 -0.48 -9.30
C ARG A 107 24.80 -0.34 -7.91
N GLU A 108 25.88 0.45 -7.76
CA GLU A 108 26.51 0.75 -6.47
C GLU A 108 25.52 1.40 -5.48
N HIS A 109 24.69 2.35 -5.94
CA HIS A 109 23.64 2.99 -5.12
C HIS A 109 22.52 2.00 -4.74
N ILE A 110 22.08 1.12 -5.65
CA ILE A 110 21.10 0.07 -5.33
C ILE A 110 21.64 -0.88 -4.25
N ASP A 111 22.90 -1.29 -4.34
CA ASP A 111 23.51 -2.18 -3.35
C ASP A 111 23.79 -1.47 -2.02
N GLN A 112 24.15 -0.18 -2.04
CA GLN A 112 24.28 0.63 -0.83
C GLN A 112 22.93 0.83 -0.12
N LEU A 113 21.83 1.07 -0.85
CA LEU A 113 20.46 1.11 -0.30
C LEU A 113 20.09 -0.20 0.40
N LYS A 114 20.38 -1.36 -0.21
CA LYS A 114 20.16 -2.68 0.43
C LYS A 114 20.93 -2.82 1.75
N VAL A 115 22.16 -2.29 1.82
CA VAL A 115 22.99 -2.29 3.04
C VAL A 115 22.43 -1.34 4.11
N ASP A 116 22.04 -0.12 3.73
CA ASP A 116 21.59 0.89 4.69
C ASP A 116 20.21 0.58 5.29
N TYR A 117 19.27 0.02 4.50
CA TYR A 117 18.00 -0.49 5.04
C TYR A 117 18.19 -1.67 6.00
N PHE A 118 19.19 -2.52 5.78
CA PHE A 118 19.57 -3.59 6.71
C PHE A 118 20.26 -3.05 7.97
N ALA A 119 21.02 -1.96 7.85
CA ALA A 119 21.74 -1.33 8.95
C ALA A 119 20.91 -0.37 9.82
N ASP A 120 19.72 0.04 9.35
CA ASP A 120 18.88 1.10 9.94
C ASP A 120 19.62 2.45 9.98
N ALA A 121 20.21 2.82 8.83
CA ALA A 121 20.94 4.08 8.65
C ALA A 121 20.08 5.16 8.00
N ASP A 122 20.31 6.44 8.36
CA ASP A 122 19.62 7.61 7.79
C ASP A 122 19.95 7.76 6.27
N VAL A 123 19.07 7.28 5.39
CA VAL A 123 19.24 7.41 3.93
C VAL A 123 19.00 8.86 3.49
N THR A 124 19.96 9.44 2.76
CA THR A 124 19.78 10.73 2.07
C THR A 124 19.38 10.50 0.62
N TYR A 125 18.10 10.72 0.32
CA TYR A 125 17.53 10.62 -1.03
C TYR A 125 17.93 11.83 -1.90
N ASP A 126 19.20 11.85 -2.33
CA ASP A 126 19.68 12.74 -3.38
C ASP A 126 19.25 12.28 -4.79
N GLU A 127 19.64 13.04 -5.82
CA GLU A 127 19.19 12.83 -7.19
C GLU A 127 19.68 11.50 -7.83
N GLU A 128 20.84 10.95 -7.44
CA GLU A 128 21.24 9.61 -7.90
C GLU A 128 20.60 8.51 -7.03
N THR A 129 20.49 8.71 -5.71
CA THR A 129 19.79 7.79 -4.80
C THR A 129 18.31 7.63 -5.18
N ALA A 130 17.63 8.71 -5.53
CA ALA A 130 16.22 8.70 -5.96
C ALA A 130 16.01 7.94 -7.28
N LEU A 131 16.95 8.06 -8.24
CA LEU A 131 16.90 7.32 -9.50
C LEU A 131 17.22 5.83 -9.29
N ALA A 132 18.18 5.51 -8.43
CA ALA A 132 18.48 4.13 -8.01
C ALA A 132 17.28 3.48 -7.31
N TYR A 133 16.63 4.21 -6.40
CA TYR A 133 15.41 3.77 -5.72
C TYR A 133 14.24 3.60 -6.70
N ALA A 134 14.01 4.53 -7.64
CA ALA A 134 13.00 4.35 -8.69
C ALA A 134 13.28 3.12 -9.56
N LEU A 135 14.54 2.91 -9.95
CA LEU A 135 14.95 1.75 -10.76
C LEU A 135 14.71 0.41 -10.07
N TYR A 136 14.85 0.33 -8.74
CA TYR A 136 14.66 -0.91 -8.01
C TYR A 136 13.21 -1.07 -7.49
N HIS A 137 12.64 -0.02 -6.91
CA HIS A 137 11.44 -0.08 -6.06
C HIS A 137 10.15 0.54 -6.63
N LEU A 138 10.19 1.20 -7.80
CA LEU A 138 8.96 1.68 -8.43
C LEU A 138 7.98 0.53 -8.80
N PRO A 139 8.44 -0.64 -9.32
CA PRO A 139 7.54 -1.70 -9.80
C PRO A 139 6.82 -2.51 -8.70
N ASP A 140 7.52 -2.88 -7.62
CA ASP A 140 6.96 -3.72 -6.56
C ASP A 140 6.06 -2.90 -5.61
N TYR A 141 6.38 -1.64 -5.34
CA TYR A 141 5.47 -0.76 -4.58
C TYR A 141 4.26 -0.30 -5.40
N TYR A 142 4.40 -0.12 -6.72
CA TYR A 142 3.25 0.01 -7.64
C TYR A 142 2.31 -1.20 -7.55
N ALA A 143 2.84 -2.41 -7.43
CA ALA A 143 2.03 -3.62 -7.31
C ALA A 143 1.41 -3.75 -5.91
N ALA A 144 2.23 -3.58 -4.85
CA ALA A 144 1.83 -3.78 -3.46
C ALA A 144 0.60 -2.97 -3.05
N ILE A 145 0.55 -1.68 -3.43
CA ILE A 145 -0.57 -0.80 -3.03
C ILE A 145 -1.91 -1.28 -3.60
N GLN A 146 -1.94 -1.90 -4.78
CA GLN A 146 -3.18 -2.31 -5.45
C GLN A 146 -3.86 -3.46 -4.73
N TYR A 147 -3.07 -4.43 -4.25
CA TYR A 147 -3.58 -5.51 -3.41
C TYR A 147 -4.10 -5.00 -2.06
N VAL A 148 -3.48 -3.96 -1.48
CA VAL A 148 -3.95 -3.33 -0.23
C VAL A 148 -5.21 -2.48 -0.44
N LEU A 149 -5.37 -1.88 -1.62
CA LEU A 149 -6.62 -1.23 -2.01
C LEU A 149 -7.74 -2.23 -2.28
N ASP A 150 -7.45 -3.48 -2.63
CA ASP A 150 -8.48 -4.49 -2.90
C ASP A 150 -9.32 -4.85 -1.67
N ASP A 151 -8.69 -4.94 -0.49
CA ASP A 151 -9.37 -5.05 0.81
C ASP A 151 -10.40 -3.93 1.08
N LEU A 152 -10.27 -2.78 0.39
CA LEU A 152 -11.19 -1.63 0.48
C LEU A 152 -12.17 -1.56 -0.70
N GLY A 153 -11.70 -1.72 -1.93
CA GLY A 153 -12.53 -1.62 -3.14
C GLY A 153 -13.49 -2.79 -3.30
N SER A 154 -13.03 -4.02 -3.06
CA SER A 154 -13.90 -5.21 -3.03
C SER A 154 -14.86 -5.22 -1.83
N ALA A 155 -14.55 -4.46 -0.76
CA ALA A 155 -15.46 -4.20 0.37
C ALA A 155 -16.44 -3.04 0.13
N GLY A 156 -16.30 -2.27 -0.96
CA GLY A 156 -17.13 -1.10 -1.24
C GLY A 156 -16.85 0.10 -0.32
N LEU A 157 -15.61 0.27 0.14
CA LEU A 157 -15.16 1.39 0.99
C LEU A 157 -14.49 2.52 0.20
N LEU A 158 -14.38 2.40 -1.12
CA LEU A 158 -13.79 3.40 -2.00
C LEU A 158 -14.89 4.08 -2.84
N GLY A 159 -15.09 5.38 -2.63
CA GLY A 159 -15.99 6.23 -3.42
C GLY A 159 -15.51 6.45 -4.86
N ARG A 160 -16.41 6.90 -5.73
CA ARG A 160 -16.06 7.30 -7.13
C ARG A 160 -15.40 8.68 -7.23
N ARG A 161 -15.54 9.51 -6.20
CA ARG A 161 -14.78 10.74 -6.02
C ARG A 161 -13.98 10.61 -4.73
N LEU A 162 -12.67 10.81 -4.78
CA LEU A 162 -11.73 10.53 -3.68
C LEU A 162 -10.70 11.65 -3.49
N ARG A 163 -10.53 12.12 -2.25
CA ARG A 163 -9.33 12.82 -1.80
C ARG A 163 -8.33 11.81 -1.26
N VAL A 164 -7.12 11.85 -1.80
CA VAL A 164 -6.00 10.98 -1.41
C VAL A 164 -4.84 11.86 -0.96
N LEU A 165 -4.26 11.55 0.20
CA LEU A 165 -3.06 12.20 0.73
C LEU A 165 -1.94 11.18 0.89
N ASP A 166 -0.88 11.28 0.09
CA ASP A 166 0.27 10.37 0.09
C ASP A 166 1.46 11.00 0.83
N VAL A 167 1.70 10.55 2.04
CA VAL A 167 2.73 11.08 2.94
C VAL A 167 4.03 10.31 2.74
N GLY A 168 5.07 10.98 2.24
CA GLY A 168 6.30 10.31 1.79
C GLY A 168 6.13 9.65 0.42
N ALA A 169 5.52 10.36 -0.53
CA ALA A 169 5.15 9.84 -1.85
C ALA A 169 6.36 9.36 -2.70
N GLY A 170 7.59 9.75 -2.32
CA GLY A 170 8.82 9.24 -2.90
C GLY A 170 8.88 9.46 -4.40
N THR A 171 8.98 8.37 -5.16
CA THR A 171 9.10 8.36 -6.62
C THR A 171 7.77 8.12 -7.35
N GLY A 172 6.64 8.05 -6.62
CA GLY A 172 5.29 7.92 -7.18
C GLY A 172 4.81 6.49 -7.44
N GLY A 173 5.51 5.45 -6.96
CA GLY A 173 5.05 4.05 -7.10
C GLY A 173 3.63 3.82 -6.57
N PRO A 174 3.33 4.21 -5.30
CA PRO A 174 1.98 4.13 -4.74
C PRO A 174 0.94 4.90 -5.56
N MET A 175 1.23 6.15 -5.96
CA MET A 175 0.37 6.97 -6.82
C MET A 175 0.00 6.25 -8.12
N LEU A 176 0.97 5.67 -8.82
CA LEU A 176 0.72 4.94 -10.08
C LEU A 176 -0.14 3.69 -9.85
N GLY A 177 0.03 3.00 -8.72
CA GLY A 177 -0.80 1.85 -8.38
C GLY A 177 -2.24 2.24 -8.03
N ILE A 178 -2.42 3.31 -7.24
CA ILE A 178 -3.74 3.90 -6.92
C ILE A 178 -4.42 4.37 -8.21
N HIS A 179 -3.67 4.98 -9.13
CA HIS A 179 -4.17 5.39 -10.45
C HIS A 179 -4.67 4.20 -11.28
N GLU A 180 -3.89 3.14 -11.45
CA GLU A 180 -4.28 2.01 -12.31
C GLU A 180 -5.44 1.19 -11.70
N TYR A 181 -5.43 1.00 -10.38
CA TYR A 181 -6.45 0.23 -9.66
C TYR A 181 -7.84 0.89 -9.67
N LEU A 182 -7.89 2.23 -9.54
CA LEU A 182 -9.16 2.96 -9.57
C LEU A 182 -9.72 2.99 -11.01
N PRO A 183 -11.01 2.62 -11.22
CA PRO A 183 -11.65 2.66 -12.54
C PRO A 183 -11.55 4.01 -13.26
N GLU A 184 -11.61 4.01 -14.59
CA GLU A 184 -11.36 5.20 -15.39
C GLU A 184 -12.33 6.35 -15.03
N GLU A 185 -13.59 6.05 -14.70
CA GLU A 185 -14.62 7.03 -14.36
C GLU A 185 -14.45 7.76 -13.02
N THR A 186 -13.47 7.38 -12.19
CA THR A 186 -13.22 8.05 -10.92
C THR A 186 -12.70 9.48 -11.10
N LEU A 187 -12.84 10.29 -10.04
CA LEU A 187 -12.29 11.63 -9.94
C LEU A 187 -11.50 11.77 -8.64
N VAL A 188 -10.19 12.03 -8.75
CA VAL A 188 -9.23 11.97 -7.66
C VAL A 188 -8.49 13.30 -7.50
N ASP A 189 -8.59 13.89 -6.32
CA ASP A 189 -7.72 14.93 -5.77
C ASP A 189 -6.55 14.18 -5.11
N TYR A 190 -5.29 14.38 -5.53
CA TYR A 190 -4.15 13.61 -5.01
C TYR A 190 -3.06 14.53 -4.47
N ASP A 191 -3.03 14.73 -3.15
CA ASP A 191 -1.98 15.51 -2.50
C ASP A 191 -0.80 14.61 -2.13
N ALA A 192 0.39 14.95 -2.62
CA ALA A 192 1.62 14.19 -2.39
C ALA A 192 2.62 15.01 -1.58
N VAL A 193 3.14 14.46 -0.48
CA VAL A 193 4.13 15.13 0.38
C VAL A 193 5.47 14.44 0.23
N GLU A 194 6.46 15.12 -0.38
CA GLU A 194 7.79 14.56 -0.62
C GLU A 194 8.88 15.66 -0.60
N PRO A 195 9.75 15.72 0.44
CA PRO A 195 10.75 16.78 0.60
C PRO A 195 12.07 16.57 -0.16
N SER A 196 12.35 15.36 -0.66
CA SER A 196 13.67 14.98 -1.20
C SER A 196 13.81 15.20 -2.71
N ALA A 197 14.90 14.70 -3.31
CA ALA A 197 15.02 14.67 -4.77
C ALA A 197 14.07 13.66 -5.45
N ALA A 198 13.46 12.74 -4.70
CA ALA A 198 12.47 11.81 -5.24
C ALA A 198 11.25 12.52 -5.84
N ALA A 199 10.92 13.71 -5.30
CA ALA A 199 9.95 14.66 -5.84
C ALA A 199 10.14 14.96 -7.34
N ASP A 200 11.39 15.06 -7.83
CA ASP A 200 11.69 15.33 -9.24
C ASP A 200 11.32 14.13 -10.13
N VAL A 201 11.36 12.91 -9.59
CA VAL A 201 10.90 11.68 -10.26
C VAL A 201 9.37 11.59 -10.17
N PHE A 202 8.79 11.92 -9.01
CA PHE A 202 7.34 11.94 -8.80
C PHE A 202 6.62 12.81 -9.85
N GLU A 203 7.04 14.07 -10.05
CA GLU A 203 6.40 14.98 -11.04
C GLU A 203 6.46 14.42 -12.47
N GLN A 204 7.51 13.68 -12.80
CA GLN A 204 7.67 13.07 -14.12
C GLN A 204 6.81 11.83 -14.29
N MET A 205 6.67 10.99 -13.25
CA MET A 205 5.72 9.88 -13.26
C MET A 205 4.26 10.34 -13.24
N ALA A 206 3.97 11.45 -12.53
CA ALA A 206 2.65 12.07 -12.44
C ALA A 206 2.15 12.59 -13.80
N SER A 207 3.04 12.93 -14.74
CA SER A 207 2.63 13.37 -16.07
C SER A 207 1.95 12.29 -16.94
N GLU A 208 2.02 11.02 -16.54
CA GLU A 208 1.35 9.89 -17.19
C GLU A 208 -0.03 9.56 -16.57
N THR A 209 -0.53 10.35 -15.60
CA THR A 209 -1.88 10.12 -15.03
C THR A 209 -3.00 10.58 -15.98
N ARG A 210 -4.22 10.09 -15.73
CA ARG A 210 -5.41 10.39 -16.55
C ARG A 210 -6.04 11.72 -16.13
N ARG A 211 -6.78 12.37 -17.02
CA ARG A 211 -7.67 13.48 -16.63
C ARG A 211 -8.70 13.00 -15.60
N GLY A 212 -8.90 13.77 -14.54
CA GLY A 212 -9.65 13.35 -13.37
C GLY A 212 -8.81 12.55 -12.36
N PHE A 213 -7.49 12.48 -12.52
CA PHE A 213 -6.54 12.13 -11.47
C PHE A 213 -5.53 13.28 -11.43
N GLU A 214 -5.72 14.22 -10.51
CA GLU A 214 -5.06 15.53 -10.52
C GLU A 214 -4.07 15.61 -9.32
N PRO A 215 -2.77 15.34 -9.55
CA PRO A 215 -1.77 15.32 -8.47
C PRO A 215 -1.17 16.69 -8.15
N THR A 216 -1.16 17.04 -6.87
CA THR A 216 -0.51 18.25 -6.31
C THR A 216 0.66 17.84 -5.42
N LEU A 217 1.86 18.32 -5.73
CA LEU A 217 3.08 17.99 -4.97
C LEU A 217 3.46 19.10 -3.98
N TYR A 218 3.64 18.71 -2.72
CA TYR A 218 4.11 19.53 -1.61
C TYR A 218 5.52 19.10 -1.21
N ARG A 219 6.51 19.95 -1.48
CA ARG A 219 7.93 19.72 -1.15
C ARG A 219 8.25 20.12 0.30
N GLU A 220 7.56 19.48 1.23
CA GLU A 220 7.65 19.69 2.68
C GLU A 220 7.87 18.36 3.41
N THR A 221 8.36 18.38 4.65
CA THR A 221 8.48 17.14 5.45
C THR A 221 7.12 16.73 6.03
N ALA A 222 6.93 15.44 6.29
CA ALA A 222 5.70 14.92 6.89
C ALA A 222 5.39 15.54 8.27
N GLU A 223 6.40 15.97 9.04
CA GLU A 223 6.19 16.69 10.31
C GLU A 223 5.79 18.16 10.10
N SER A 224 6.17 18.75 8.96
CA SER A 224 6.02 20.19 8.67
C SER A 224 4.71 20.50 7.94
N PHE A 225 4.35 19.67 6.96
CA PHE A 225 3.12 19.82 6.17
C PHE A 225 1.88 19.78 7.06
N SER A 226 0.87 20.58 6.72
CA SER A 226 -0.44 20.64 7.39
C SER A 226 -1.51 20.61 6.30
N PRO A 227 -2.34 19.54 6.22
CA PRO A 227 -3.41 19.50 5.23
C PRO A 227 -4.49 20.56 5.49
N ASP A 228 -5.13 21.05 4.43
CA ASP A 228 -6.16 22.11 4.50
C ASP A 228 -7.61 21.57 4.58
N GLY A 229 -7.79 20.24 4.63
CA GLY A 229 -9.10 19.58 4.70
C GLY A 229 -9.03 18.10 5.11
N ASP A 230 -10.11 17.37 4.81
CA ASP A 230 -10.30 15.95 5.16
C ASP A 230 -10.13 15.05 3.91
N TYR A 231 -9.64 13.82 4.11
CA TYR A 231 -9.30 12.87 3.03
C TYR A 231 -10.00 11.52 3.18
N ASP A 232 -10.45 10.96 2.05
CA ASP A 232 -11.04 9.62 1.98
C ASP A 232 -9.99 8.51 2.15
N LEU A 233 -8.76 8.77 1.67
CA LEU A 233 -7.58 7.93 1.89
C LEU A 233 -6.38 8.76 2.35
N ILE A 234 -5.67 8.29 3.37
CA ILE A 234 -4.33 8.80 3.72
C ILE A 234 -3.34 7.64 3.63
N VAL A 235 -2.30 7.79 2.81
CA VAL A 235 -1.33 6.75 2.49
C VAL A 235 0.00 7.04 3.19
N PHE A 236 0.56 6.01 3.81
CA PHE A 236 1.90 5.99 4.39
C PHE A 236 2.66 4.79 3.83
N ALA A 237 3.09 4.88 2.56
CA ALA A 237 3.74 3.78 1.86
C ALA A 237 5.25 3.80 2.09
N ASN A 238 5.74 2.90 2.94
CA ASN A 238 7.16 2.70 3.28
C ASN A 238 7.87 3.90 3.97
N VAL A 239 7.15 4.99 4.27
CA VAL A 239 7.69 6.19 4.94
C VAL A 239 7.91 6.02 6.46
N LEU A 240 7.16 5.12 7.12
CA LEU A 240 7.10 5.07 8.59
C LEU A 240 8.41 4.63 9.27
N SER A 241 9.32 4.01 8.52
CA SER A 241 10.71 3.75 8.94
C SER A 241 11.59 5.01 8.90
N GLU A 242 11.33 5.91 7.97
CA GLU A 242 12.12 7.12 7.70
C GLU A 242 11.76 8.27 8.66
N LEU A 243 10.56 8.24 9.26
CA LEU A 243 10.10 9.27 10.18
C LEU A 243 10.79 9.19 11.54
N SER A 244 11.10 10.36 12.10
CA SER A 244 11.74 10.53 13.41
C SER A 244 10.81 10.26 14.61
N GLN A 245 9.50 10.49 14.44
CA GLN A 245 8.47 10.30 15.47
C GLN A 245 7.19 9.68 14.87
N PRO A 246 7.26 8.47 14.26
CA PRO A 246 6.25 7.98 13.32
C PRO A 246 4.83 7.94 13.89
N ALA A 247 4.63 7.40 15.10
CA ALA A 247 3.30 7.33 15.72
C ALA A 247 2.69 8.73 15.98
N ALA A 248 3.50 9.73 16.34
CA ALA A 248 3.02 11.09 16.56
C ALA A 248 2.68 11.83 15.24
N VAL A 249 3.37 11.50 14.15
CA VAL A 249 3.03 12.00 12.81
C VAL A 249 1.75 11.34 12.32
N PHE A 250 1.65 10.01 12.39
CA PHE A 250 0.47 9.23 12.03
C PHE A 250 -0.78 9.71 12.80
N GLU A 251 -0.68 9.82 14.13
CA GLU A 251 -1.74 10.31 15.02
C GLU A 251 -2.29 11.68 14.62
N ARG A 252 -1.41 12.60 14.16
CA ARG A 252 -1.79 13.94 13.71
C ARG A 252 -2.51 13.92 12.36
N TYR A 253 -2.12 13.04 11.44
CA TYR A 253 -2.82 12.91 10.16
C TYR A 253 -4.21 12.23 10.30
N LEU A 254 -4.46 11.46 11.37
CA LEU A 254 -5.81 10.97 11.68
C LEU A 254 -6.82 12.09 11.98
N ASP A 255 -6.39 13.29 12.35
CA ASP A 255 -7.27 14.46 12.49
C ASP A 255 -7.75 15.04 11.15
N HIS A 256 -7.22 14.53 10.03
CA HIS A 256 -7.59 14.88 8.65
C HIS A 256 -8.23 13.71 7.89
N LEU A 257 -8.64 12.64 8.58
CA LEU A 257 -9.36 11.52 7.98
C LEU A 257 -10.86 11.84 7.92
N ALA A 258 -11.50 11.62 6.77
CA ALA A 258 -12.95 11.73 6.64
C ALA A 258 -13.68 10.74 7.56
N ASP A 259 -14.93 11.06 7.96
CA ASP A 259 -15.78 10.26 8.87
C ASP A 259 -15.85 8.77 8.49
N ASP A 260 -15.78 8.42 7.20
CA ASP A 260 -15.71 7.05 6.71
C ASP A 260 -14.49 6.73 5.80
N GLY A 261 -13.43 7.54 5.90
CA GLY A 261 -12.14 7.33 5.22
C GLY A 261 -11.29 6.20 5.82
N THR A 262 -10.13 5.92 5.21
CA THR A 262 -9.17 4.90 5.70
C THR A 262 -7.72 5.37 5.61
N VAL A 263 -6.92 5.16 6.67
CA VAL A 263 -5.46 5.24 6.59
C VAL A 263 -4.89 3.92 6.08
N VAL A 264 -4.07 4.00 5.04
CA VAL A 264 -3.39 2.89 4.37
C VAL A 264 -1.89 3.00 4.63
N ALA A 265 -1.40 2.26 5.62
CA ALA A 265 0.04 2.16 5.86
C ALA A 265 0.59 0.86 5.27
N VAL A 266 1.69 0.98 4.52
CA VAL A 266 2.41 -0.15 3.91
C VAL A 266 3.87 -0.08 4.35
N SER A 267 4.52 -1.21 4.54
CA SER A 267 5.95 -1.28 4.88
C SER A 267 6.59 -2.52 4.28
N PRO A 268 7.92 -2.54 4.05
CA PRO A 268 8.60 -3.73 3.55
C PRO A 268 8.44 -4.92 4.52
N ALA A 269 8.33 -6.13 3.97
CA ALA A 269 8.14 -7.38 4.74
C ALA A 269 9.37 -7.80 5.55
N GLU A 270 10.52 -7.19 5.25
CA GLU A 270 11.75 -7.21 6.00
C GLU A 270 11.44 -6.96 7.49
N GLU A 271 11.93 -7.83 8.37
CA GLU A 271 11.26 -7.98 9.66
C GLU A 271 11.31 -6.73 10.54
N ARG A 272 12.43 -5.99 10.50
CA ARG A 272 12.60 -4.71 11.22
C ARG A 272 11.53 -3.67 10.88
N THR A 273 11.12 -3.59 9.61
CA THR A 273 10.08 -2.66 9.16
C THR A 273 8.68 -3.21 9.43
N ALA A 274 8.46 -4.51 9.24
CA ALA A 274 7.18 -5.16 9.50
C ALA A 274 6.81 -5.16 11.01
N THR A 275 7.75 -5.38 11.93
CA THR A 275 7.49 -5.30 13.38
C THR A 275 7.31 -3.84 13.83
N ARG A 276 8.14 -2.92 13.32
CA ARG A 276 8.02 -1.48 13.62
C ARG A 276 6.66 -0.92 13.20
N LEU A 277 6.05 -1.43 12.11
CA LEU A 277 4.67 -1.09 11.74
C LEU A 277 3.66 -1.50 12.83
N ARG A 278 3.85 -2.65 13.50
CA ARG A 278 2.97 -3.10 14.60
C ARG A 278 3.24 -2.36 15.91
N ASP A 279 4.48 -1.96 16.19
CA ASP A 279 4.77 -1.08 17.33
C ASP A 279 4.09 0.30 17.15
N ILE A 280 4.12 0.85 15.93
CA ILE A 280 3.40 2.09 15.59
C ILE A 280 1.88 1.89 15.66
N GLU A 281 1.35 0.77 15.15
CA GLU A 281 -0.08 0.41 15.24
C GLU A 281 -0.55 0.44 16.71
N ARG A 282 0.18 -0.24 17.61
CA ARG A 282 -0.11 -0.28 19.05
C ARG A 282 -0.02 1.11 19.68
N GLU A 283 1.07 1.84 19.43
CA GLU A 283 1.28 3.18 20.00
C GLU A 283 0.23 4.20 19.51
N VAL A 284 -0.28 4.09 18.28
CA VAL A 284 -1.37 4.94 17.78
C VAL A 284 -2.70 4.56 18.45
N LEU A 285 -3.05 3.28 18.55
CA LEU A 285 -4.31 2.83 19.18
C LEU A 285 -4.38 3.19 20.67
N ASP A 286 -3.27 3.07 21.41
CA ASP A 286 -3.19 3.46 22.82
C ASP A 286 -3.46 4.97 23.06
N ARG A 287 -3.21 5.80 22.04
CA ARG A 287 -3.46 7.26 22.07
C ARG A 287 -4.82 7.64 21.48
N ARG A 288 -5.28 6.90 20.47
CA ARG A 288 -6.50 7.12 19.69
C ARG A 288 -7.49 5.97 19.92
N PRO A 289 -8.25 5.98 21.03
CA PRO A 289 -9.27 4.96 21.31
C PRO A 289 -10.51 5.06 20.39
N ASP A 290 -10.55 6.05 19.50
CA ASP A 290 -11.45 6.18 18.37
C ASP A 290 -10.95 5.42 17.12
N ALA A 291 -9.65 5.16 17.01
CA ALA A 291 -9.06 4.39 15.92
C ALA A 291 -9.34 2.89 16.08
N THR A 292 -9.58 2.21 14.96
CA THR A 292 -9.85 0.78 14.86
C THR A 292 -9.06 0.20 13.70
N VAL A 293 -8.38 -0.92 13.94
CA VAL A 293 -7.79 -1.74 12.86
C VAL A 293 -8.93 -2.34 12.05
N TYR A 294 -9.05 -1.93 10.79
CA TYR A 294 -9.97 -2.53 9.83
C TYR A 294 -9.43 -3.89 9.35
N ALA A 295 -8.15 -3.93 9.01
CA ALA A 295 -7.39 -5.13 8.61
C ALA A 295 -5.88 -4.84 8.74
N PRO A 296 -4.99 -5.85 8.79
CA PRO A 296 -5.26 -7.29 8.91
C PRO A 296 -5.40 -7.75 10.37
N THR A 297 -4.81 -7.01 11.30
CA THR A 297 -4.57 -7.31 12.73
C THR A 297 -5.78 -6.97 13.62
N ILE A 298 -7.00 -7.32 13.19
CA ILE A 298 -8.21 -6.96 13.94
C ILE A 298 -8.18 -7.55 15.37
N ARG A 299 -8.52 -6.75 16.38
CA ARG A 299 -8.60 -7.24 17.76
C ARG A 299 -9.88 -8.09 17.91
N LEU A 300 -9.74 -9.36 18.25
CA LEU A 300 -10.89 -10.24 18.50
C LEU A 300 -11.42 -10.05 19.92
N TRP A 301 -10.55 -9.72 20.87
CA TRP A 301 -10.86 -9.46 22.28
C TRP A 301 -10.85 -7.95 22.58
N PRO A 302 -11.99 -7.33 22.98
CA PRO A 302 -12.10 -5.86 23.06
C PRO A 302 -11.25 -5.15 24.13
N ASP A 303 -10.86 -5.85 25.20
CA ASP A 303 -10.10 -5.29 26.32
C ASP A 303 -8.60 -5.69 26.28
N GLU A 304 -8.13 -6.28 25.17
CA GLU A 304 -6.77 -6.80 25.01
C GLU A 304 -6.02 -6.08 23.87
N SER A 305 -4.70 -5.96 24.00
CA SER A 305 -3.78 -5.54 22.94
C SER A 305 -2.56 -6.47 22.93
N PRO A 306 -2.07 -6.91 21.76
CA PRO A 306 -0.96 -7.85 21.70
C PRO A 306 0.37 -7.13 21.92
N SER A 307 1.32 -7.80 22.57
CA SER A 307 2.69 -7.30 22.82
C SER A 307 3.78 -8.28 22.39
N ASP A 308 3.43 -9.24 21.53
CA ASP A 308 4.34 -10.13 20.83
C ASP A 308 5.25 -9.36 19.84
N ARG A 309 6.14 -10.08 19.16
CA ARG A 309 7.06 -9.49 18.18
C ARG A 309 6.33 -8.86 17.00
N GLY A 310 5.11 -9.29 16.68
CA GLY A 310 4.28 -8.68 15.64
C GLY A 310 4.79 -8.93 14.22
N TRP A 311 5.64 -9.94 14.03
CA TRP A 311 6.26 -10.27 12.75
C TRP A 311 5.19 -10.80 11.77
N THR A 312 4.72 -9.92 10.88
CA THR A 312 3.51 -10.16 10.07
C THR A 312 3.61 -9.50 8.70
N PHE A 313 3.46 -10.27 7.63
CA PHE A 313 3.50 -9.77 6.25
C PHE A 313 2.74 -10.70 5.29
N THR A 314 2.45 -10.24 4.08
CA THR A 314 1.93 -11.07 2.98
C THR A 314 2.91 -11.10 1.80
N ARG A 315 2.74 -12.10 0.92
CA ARG A 315 3.47 -12.23 -0.34
C ARG A 315 2.48 -12.56 -1.45
N GLN A 316 2.56 -11.84 -2.56
CA GLN A 316 1.72 -12.01 -3.74
C GLN A 316 2.51 -12.75 -4.84
N ALA A 317 1.99 -12.81 -6.06
CA ALA A 317 2.75 -13.29 -7.20
C ALA A 317 3.93 -12.35 -7.53
N ASP A 318 5.03 -12.91 -8.01
CA ASP A 318 6.14 -12.15 -8.58
C ASP A 318 5.71 -11.51 -9.93
N ILE A 319 6.08 -10.26 -10.15
CA ILE A 319 5.81 -9.52 -11.40
C ILE A 319 6.90 -9.75 -12.45
N GLU A 320 6.55 -9.61 -13.74
CA GLU A 320 7.55 -9.60 -14.82
C GLU A 320 8.55 -8.43 -14.63
N PRO A 321 9.88 -8.68 -14.67
CA PRO A 321 10.88 -7.63 -14.45
C PRO A 321 10.89 -6.61 -15.62
N PRO A 322 10.78 -5.30 -15.34
CA PRO A 322 10.73 -4.28 -16.39
C PRO A 322 12.00 -4.22 -17.24
N ALA A 323 11.85 -3.83 -18.50
CA ALA A 323 12.95 -3.80 -19.46
C ALA A 323 14.14 -2.88 -19.08
N PHE A 324 13.99 -1.95 -18.13
CA PHE A 324 15.11 -1.19 -17.55
C PHE A 324 15.91 -2.01 -16.53
N GLN A 325 15.24 -2.75 -15.62
CA GLN A 325 15.90 -3.66 -14.67
C GLN A 325 16.65 -4.77 -15.40
N THR A 326 15.98 -5.45 -16.35
CA THR A 326 16.57 -6.57 -17.11
C THR A 326 17.80 -6.18 -17.92
N ARG A 327 17.95 -4.90 -18.32
CA ARG A 327 19.19 -4.40 -18.94
C ARG A 327 20.27 -4.06 -17.92
N LEU A 328 19.92 -3.39 -16.82
CA LEU A 328 20.85 -3.05 -15.75
C LEU A 328 21.52 -4.31 -15.15
N ASP A 329 20.72 -5.38 -15.03
CA ASP A 329 21.12 -6.71 -14.57
C ASP A 329 21.99 -7.47 -15.59
N ALA A 330 21.58 -7.47 -16.87
CA ALA A 330 22.36 -8.10 -17.94
C ALA A 330 23.74 -7.44 -18.15
N ALA A 331 23.81 -6.12 -18.06
CA ALA A 331 25.06 -5.36 -18.19
C ALA A 331 26.10 -5.78 -17.14
N ALA A 332 25.68 -5.90 -15.87
CA ALA A 332 26.56 -6.35 -14.78
C ALA A 332 27.18 -7.74 -15.03
N ALA A 333 26.45 -8.63 -15.71
CA ALA A 333 26.93 -9.95 -16.07
C ALA A 333 27.85 -9.97 -17.30
N ASP A 334 27.70 -9.04 -18.25
CA ASP A 334 28.66 -8.88 -19.36
C ASP A 334 30.00 -8.30 -18.85
N ASP A 335 29.98 -7.41 -17.87
CA ASP A 335 31.17 -6.94 -17.14
C ASP A 335 31.83 -8.11 -16.38
N ALA A 336 31.06 -8.89 -15.61
CA ALA A 336 31.57 -10.09 -14.93
C ALA A 336 32.06 -11.18 -15.90
N ALA A 337 31.50 -11.27 -17.11
CA ALA A 337 31.94 -12.19 -18.15
C ALA A 337 33.24 -11.73 -18.83
N ALA A 338 33.54 -10.42 -18.86
CA ALA A 338 34.85 -9.92 -19.25
C ALA A 338 35.96 -10.39 -18.29
N ASP A 339 35.65 -10.49 -16.99
CA ASP A 339 36.51 -11.10 -15.96
C ASP A 339 36.40 -12.64 -15.87
N GLY A 340 35.57 -13.27 -16.72
CA GLY A 340 35.55 -14.72 -16.96
C GLY A 340 34.45 -15.53 -16.28
N ILE A 341 33.39 -14.88 -15.79
CA ILE A 341 32.17 -15.52 -15.25
C ILE A 341 31.20 -15.85 -16.42
N ALA A 342 30.11 -16.58 -16.17
CA ALA A 342 29.10 -16.88 -17.19
C ALA A 342 28.26 -15.63 -17.51
N ALA A 343 27.99 -15.40 -18.80
CA ALA A 343 27.19 -14.26 -19.26
C ALA A 343 25.68 -14.48 -19.10
N GLY A 344 24.98 -13.40 -18.74
CA GLY A 344 23.56 -13.37 -18.36
C GLY A 344 23.39 -12.99 -16.89
N GLY A 345 22.53 -12.00 -16.63
CA GLY A 345 22.25 -11.46 -15.30
C GLY A 345 21.78 -12.51 -14.29
N ASP A 346 22.09 -12.30 -13.01
CA ASP A 346 21.74 -13.21 -11.91
C ASP A 346 20.47 -12.80 -11.14
N GLY A 347 19.85 -11.68 -11.51
CA GLY A 347 18.64 -11.14 -10.90
C GLY A 347 18.87 -10.14 -9.76
N THR A 348 20.12 -9.82 -9.41
CA THR A 348 20.46 -8.87 -8.33
C THR A 348 19.80 -7.49 -8.49
N TYR A 349 19.52 -7.07 -9.73
CA TYR A 349 18.91 -5.79 -10.09
C TYR A 349 17.48 -5.91 -10.63
N THR A 350 16.88 -7.12 -10.59
CA THR A 350 15.45 -7.35 -10.93
C THR A 350 14.62 -7.59 -9.66
N LYS A 351 13.81 -6.60 -9.26
CA LYS A 351 12.95 -6.67 -8.07
C LYS A 351 11.55 -7.16 -8.48
N THR A 352 11.38 -8.47 -8.57
CA THR A 352 10.12 -9.12 -8.98
C THR A 352 9.19 -9.43 -7.80
N THR A 353 9.74 -9.67 -6.61
CA THR A 353 8.97 -10.17 -5.46
C THR A 353 8.14 -9.10 -4.77
N VAL A 354 6.82 -9.23 -4.88
CA VAL A 354 5.83 -8.39 -4.20
C VAL A 354 5.53 -8.97 -2.81
N GLN A 355 6.19 -8.45 -1.78
CA GLN A 355 5.97 -8.80 -0.37
C GLN A 355 5.96 -7.55 0.51
N TYR A 356 5.01 -7.45 1.44
CA TYR A 356 4.81 -6.26 2.26
C TYR A 356 4.04 -6.59 3.55
N ALA A 357 4.25 -5.78 4.59
CA ALA A 357 3.34 -5.64 5.72
C ALA A 357 2.40 -4.45 5.46
N TYR A 358 1.16 -4.52 5.95
CA TYR A 358 0.22 -3.40 5.85
C TYR A 358 -0.70 -3.26 7.07
N LEU A 359 -1.30 -2.08 7.19
CA LEU A 359 -2.31 -1.71 8.18
C LEU A 359 -3.36 -0.83 7.49
N LEU A 360 -4.62 -1.25 7.60
CA LEU A 360 -5.80 -0.44 7.26
C LEU A 360 -6.46 -0.01 8.57
N LEU A 361 -6.56 1.29 8.81
CA LEU A 361 -7.06 1.87 10.07
C LEU A 361 -8.15 2.90 9.79
N ARG A 362 -9.24 2.84 10.56
CA ARG A 362 -10.45 3.68 10.42
C ARG A 362 -10.87 4.27 11.77
N THR A 363 -11.65 5.34 11.75
CA THR A 363 -12.21 6.00 12.95
C THR A 363 -13.71 5.74 13.17
N ASP A 364 -14.38 5.04 12.25
CA ASP A 364 -15.82 4.71 12.33
C ASP A 364 -16.14 3.37 13.00
N GLY A 365 -15.12 2.69 13.54
CA GLY A 365 -15.26 1.41 14.24
C GLY A 365 -15.52 0.19 13.35
N ARG A 366 -15.50 0.31 12.02
CA ARG A 366 -15.67 -0.86 11.12
C ARG A 366 -14.42 -1.74 11.12
N ARG A 367 -14.65 -3.06 11.09
CA ARG A 367 -13.63 -4.10 10.85
C ARG A 367 -13.95 -4.86 9.57
N ALA A 368 -12.94 -5.43 8.91
CA ALA A 368 -13.14 -6.27 7.73
C ALA A 368 -13.90 -7.57 8.06
N ILE A 369 -13.79 -8.05 9.31
CA ILE A 369 -14.46 -9.25 9.80
C ILE A 369 -15.14 -8.92 11.14
N GLU A 370 -16.47 -9.00 11.17
CA GLU A 370 -17.26 -8.82 12.39
C GLU A 370 -17.37 -10.13 13.17
N TYR A 371 -16.43 -10.33 14.10
CA TYR A 371 -16.37 -11.47 15.00
C TYR A 371 -16.22 -11.04 16.47
N THR A 372 -16.70 -11.91 17.37
CA THR A 372 -16.46 -11.86 18.82
C THR A 372 -16.31 -13.32 19.29
N PRO A 373 -15.16 -13.70 19.89
CA PRO A 373 -14.97 -15.02 20.47
C PRO A 373 -15.93 -15.26 21.65
N ASP A 374 -16.34 -16.53 21.86
CA ASP A 374 -17.07 -16.95 23.06
C ASP A 374 -16.09 -17.73 23.97
N PRO A 375 -15.66 -17.16 25.12
CA PRO A 375 -14.64 -17.75 25.99
C PRO A 375 -15.10 -19.04 26.70
N ASP A 376 -16.39 -19.39 26.68
CA ASP A 376 -16.85 -20.73 27.12
C ASP A 376 -16.58 -21.81 26.04
N THR A 377 -16.11 -21.43 24.84
CA THR A 377 -15.95 -22.33 23.66
C THR A 377 -14.62 -22.22 22.90
N VAL A 378 -13.86 -21.14 23.09
CA VAL A 378 -12.54 -20.93 22.47
C VAL A 378 -11.57 -20.32 23.47
N ALA A 379 -10.34 -20.84 23.50
CA ALA A 379 -9.25 -20.31 24.31
C ALA A 379 -8.73 -18.97 23.78
N LYS A 380 -8.12 -18.19 24.67
CA LYS A 380 -7.45 -16.90 24.40
C LYS A 380 -5.94 -17.10 24.41
N MET A 381 -5.21 -16.44 23.51
CA MET A 381 -3.74 -16.56 23.44
C MET A 381 -3.00 -15.96 24.64
N ALA A 382 -3.57 -14.95 25.32
CA ALA A 382 -3.04 -14.46 26.60
C ALA A 382 -2.97 -15.53 27.71
N ASP A 383 -3.83 -16.56 27.64
CA ASP A 383 -3.93 -17.63 28.66
C ASP A 383 -3.13 -18.91 28.26
N MET A 384 -2.36 -18.88 27.17
CA MET A 384 -1.79 -20.09 26.53
C MET A 384 -0.83 -20.91 27.41
N ASP A 385 -0.17 -20.29 28.40
CA ASP A 385 0.62 -20.94 29.46
C ASP A 385 -0.16 -22.08 30.15
N ALA A 386 -1.46 -21.89 30.35
CA ALA A 386 -2.33 -22.86 31.01
C ALA A 386 -2.73 -24.05 30.13
N HIS A 387 -2.41 -24.01 28.83
CA HIS A 387 -2.82 -25.00 27.82
C HIS A 387 -1.66 -25.81 27.23
N VAL A 388 -0.41 -25.55 27.63
CA VAL A 388 0.75 -26.30 27.12
C VAL A 388 0.61 -27.80 27.38
N THR A 389 0.72 -28.61 26.32
CA THR A 389 0.45 -30.06 26.21
C THR A 389 -1.02 -30.51 26.14
N ASP A 390 -1.99 -29.61 26.26
CA ASP A 390 -3.41 -29.90 26.00
C ASP A 390 -3.78 -29.74 24.51
N ARG A 391 -4.91 -30.33 24.10
CA ARG A 391 -5.59 -30.02 22.83
C ARG A 391 -6.79 -29.10 23.11
N ILE A 392 -6.89 -28.00 22.39
CA ILE A 392 -7.87 -26.91 22.60
C ILE A 392 -8.58 -26.50 21.31
N ASP A 393 -9.62 -25.69 21.45
CA ASP A 393 -10.27 -24.97 20.35
C ASP A 393 -9.95 -23.48 20.48
N LEU A 394 -9.71 -22.77 19.36
CA LEU A 394 -9.47 -21.32 19.33
C LEU A 394 -9.82 -20.69 17.99
N ALA A 395 -9.93 -19.35 17.96
CA ALA A 395 -10.13 -18.56 16.76
C ALA A 395 -9.00 -17.54 16.62
N ALA A 396 -8.36 -17.50 15.45
CA ALA A 396 -7.19 -16.64 15.19
C ALA A 396 -7.08 -16.24 13.72
N LEU A 397 -6.47 -15.08 13.48
CA LEU A 397 -6.13 -14.56 12.16
C LEU A 397 -4.86 -15.24 11.65
N LYS A 398 -4.80 -15.56 10.35
CA LYS A 398 -3.55 -15.98 9.69
C LYS A 398 -2.76 -14.76 9.24
N LEU A 399 -1.59 -14.52 9.82
CA LEU A 399 -0.80 -13.29 9.63
C LEU A 399 0.61 -13.52 9.07
N SER A 400 0.81 -14.60 8.31
CA SER A 400 1.96 -14.76 7.41
C SER A 400 1.66 -15.68 6.21
N PRO A 401 2.47 -15.67 5.15
CA PRO A 401 2.66 -16.85 4.29
C PRO A 401 3.33 -17.97 5.07
N ASP A 402 3.71 -19.06 4.40
CA ASP A 402 4.58 -20.08 5.00
C ASP A 402 5.96 -19.45 5.31
N LEU A 403 6.36 -19.53 6.58
CA LEU A 403 7.65 -19.05 7.10
C LEU A 403 8.73 -20.15 7.10
N SER A 404 8.36 -21.40 6.83
CA SER A 404 9.31 -22.50 6.77
C SER A 404 10.15 -22.46 5.49
N SER A 405 11.47 -22.60 5.64
CA SER A 405 12.40 -22.80 4.52
C SER A 405 12.64 -24.28 4.21
N ASP A 406 12.52 -25.12 5.24
CA ASP A 406 12.58 -26.59 5.21
C ASP A 406 11.68 -27.12 6.34
N GLY A 407 11.04 -28.28 6.16
CA GLY A 407 10.34 -29.00 7.23
C GLY A 407 8.80 -28.98 7.13
N ASN A 408 8.14 -28.55 8.22
CA ASN A 408 6.68 -28.45 8.30
C ASN A 408 6.25 -26.99 8.05
N PRO A 409 5.21 -26.74 7.24
CA PRO A 409 4.69 -25.39 7.02
C PRO A 409 4.34 -24.65 8.31
N LEU A 410 4.74 -23.38 8.40
CA LEU A 410 4.69 -22.56 9.60
C LEU A 410 4.02 -21.22 9.33
N TYR A 411 2.99 -20.85 10.11
CA TYR A 411 2.24 -19.61 9.91
C TYR A 411 2.10 -18.83 11.21
N LYS A 412 2.49 -17.54 11.25
CA LYS A 412 2.15 -16.64 12.36
C LYS A 412 0.64 -16.49 12.43
N ILE A 413 0.11 -16.55 13.64
CA ILE A 413 -1.30 -16.31 13.94
C ILE A 413 -1.43 -15.29 15.08
N SER A 414 -2.65 -14.77 15.26
CA SER A 414 -2.98 -13.81 16.33
C SER A 414 -4.48 -13.84 16.64
N ASP A 415 -4.85 -13.65 17.92
CA ASP A 415 -6.21 -13.26 18.30
C ASP A 415 -6.29 -11.80 18.81
N GLY A 416 -5.13 -11.12 18.88
CA GLY A 416 -4.99 -9.76 19.38
C GLY A 416 -4.81 -9.66 20.89
N SER A 417 -4.58 -10.77 21.60
CA SER A 417 -4.31 -10.80 23.04
C SER A 417 -2.92 -11.31 23.42
N GLU A 418 -2.13 -11.79 22.46
CA GLU A 418 -0.88 -12.48 22.78
C GLU A 418 0.24 -11.53 23.23
N ALA A 419 0.94 -11.89 24.31
CA ALA A 419 2.17 -11.21 24.75
C ALA A 419 3.45 -11.84 24.17
N VAL A 420 3.31 -12.96 23.45
CA VAL A 420 4.37 -13.85 22.95
C VAL A 420 3.95 -14.38 21.58
N ASP A 421 4.88 -14.60 20.66
CA ASP A 421 4.56 -15.10 19.31
C ASP A 421 3.82 -16.46 19.35
N HIS A 422 2.90 -16.64 18.41
CA HIS A 422 2.06 -17.82 18.25
C HIS A 422 2.09 -18.29 16.79
N TYR A 423 2.41 -19.56 16.56
CA TYR A 423 2.54 -20.12 15.21
C TYR A 423 1.71 -21.41 15.03
N ALA A 424 0.98 -21.51 13.93
CA ALA A 424 0.36 -22.76 13.50
C ALA A 424 1.37 -23.60 12.70
N VAL A 425 1.64 -24.82 13.16
CA VAL A 425 2.63 -25.76 12.58
C VAL A 425 1.89 -26.91 11.92
N LEU A 426 1.90 -26.98 10.59
CA LEU A 426 1.22 -28.05 9.83
C LEU A 426 2.09 -29.30 9.77
N THR A 427 1.98 -30.16 10.79
CA THR A 427 2.76 -31.41 10.88
C THR A 427 2.20 -32.56 10.04
N ARG A 428 0.90 -32.53 9.73
CA ARG A 428 0.24 -33.46 8.81
C ARG A 428 -0.92 -32.79 8.08
N GLU A 429 -0.80 -32.64 6.77
CA GLU A 429 -1.90 -32.20 5.91
C GLU A 429 -3.02 -33.25 5.86
N SER A 430 -4.27 -32.80 5.97
CA SER A 430 -5.48 -33.62 5.86
C SER A 430 -6.64 -32.83 5.23
N SER A 431 -7.72 -33.51 4.87
CA SER A 431 -8.94 -32.83 4.42
C SER A 431 -9.63 -32.00 5.50
N LEU A 432 -9.21 -32.10 6.77
CA LEU A 432 -9.75 -31.33 7.91
C LEU A 432 -9.01 -30.01 8.13
N ASN A 433 -7.75 -29.89 7.71
CA ASN A 433 -6.88 -28.74 8.02
C ASN A 433 -6.38 -27.97 6.78
N ARG A 434 -6.79 -28.39 5.58
CA ARG A 434 -6.43 -27.80 4.28
C ARG A 434 -6.65 -26.28 4.14
N GLU A 435 -7.53 -25.68 4.95
CA GLU A 435 -7.78 -24.23 4.89
C GLU A 435 -6.62 -23.44 5.49
N LEU A 436 -5.82 -24.02 6.39
CA LEU A 436 -4.64 -23.35 6.95
C LEU A 436 -3.63 -22.89 5.87
N PRO A 437 -3.13 -23.76 4.97
CA PRO A 437 -2.26 -23.32 3.89
C PRO A 437 -3.02 -22.46 2.86
N ALA A 438 -4.28 -22.80 2.54
CA ALA A 438 -5.04 -22.19 1.46
C ALA A 438 -5.64 -20.79 1.77
N ALA A 439 -5.85 -20.45 3.05
CA ALA A 439 -6.42 -19.17 3.43
C ALA A 439 -5.45 -18.00 3.13
N PRO A 440 -5.94 -16.88 2.56
CA PRO A 440 -5.20 -15.63 2.47
C PRO A 440 -4.73 -15.10 3.84
N TYR A 441 -3.72 -14.23 3.80
CA TYR A 441 -3.37 -13.36 4.91
C TYR A 441 -4.58 -12.54 5.39
N GLY A 442 -4.70 -12.31 6.70
CA GLY A 442 -5.84 -11.63 7.33
C GLY A 442 -7.09 -12.50 7.53
N SER A 443 -7.17 -13.70 6.94
CA SER A 443 -8.35 -14.58 7.09
C SER A 443 -8.53 -15.03 8.54
N LEU A 444 -9.79 -15.09 9.00
CA LEU A 444 -10.13 -15.61 10.33
C LEU A 444 -10.32 -17.13 10.26
N LEU A 445 -9.49 -17.87 11.01
CA LEU A 445 -9.52 -19.32 11.11
C LEU A 445 -10.04 -19.78 12.47
N ARG A 446 -10.88 -20.80 12.47
CA ARG A 446 -11.24 -21.59 13.66
C ARG A 446 -10.43 -22.87 13.65
N PHE A 447 -9.67 -23.10 14.73
CA PHE A 447 -8.93 -24.32 14.99
C PHE A 447 -9.71 -25.12 16.03
N GLU A 448 -10.02 -26.39 15.74
CA GLU A 448 -10.61 -27.32 16.71
C GLU A 448 -9.64 -28.47 17.01
N ASN A 449 -9.54 -28.88 18.27
CA ASN A 449 -8.65 -29.95 18.73
C ASN A 449 -7.17 -29.73 18.31
N VAL A 450 -6.65 -28.50 18.41
CA VAL A 450 -5.24 -28.18 18.10
C VAL A 450 -4.35 -28.37 19.34
N LEU A 451 -3.18 -29.01 19.17
CA LEU A 451 -2.26 -29.33 20.28
C LEU A 451 -1.32 -28.15 20.55
N VAL A 452 -1.25 -27.65 21.79
CA VAL A 452 -0.34 -26.57 22.17
C VAL A 452 1.00 -27.12 22.66
N LEU A 453 2.10 -26.63 22.12
CA LEU A 453 3.46 -26.85 22.63
C LEU A 453 4.17 -25.51 22.84
N TRP A 454 5.01 -25.46 23.86
CA TRP A 454 6.00 -24.40 24.04
C TRP A 454 7.26 -24.72 23.23
N ASN A 455 7.92 -23.68 22.69
CA ASN A 455 9.16 -23.81 21.92
C ASN A 455 10.31 -23.03 22.58
N ASP A 456 11.12 -23.73 23.39
CA ASP A 456 12.27 -23.14 24.12
C ASP A 456 13.35 -22.51 23.22
N ASP A 457 13.45 -22.92 21.94
CA ASP A 457 14.47 -22.41 21.02
C ASP A 457 14.05 -21.08 20.34
N GLU A 458 12.74 -20.80 20.22
CA GLU A 458 12.18 -19.60 19.56
C GLU A 458 11.41 -18.68 20.53
N ASP A 459 11.31 -19.02 21.81
CA ASP A 459 10.57 -18.29 22.86
C ASP A 459 9.08 -18.06 22.50
N ALA A 460 8.44 -19.08 21.92
CA ALA A 460 7.13 -18.96 21.25
C ALA A 460 6.19 -20.17 21.44
N TYR A 461 4.89 -19.96 21.18
CA TYR A 461 3.86 -21.01 21.24
C TYR A 461 3.62 -21.64 19.85
N ASN A 462 3.76 -22.97 19.78
CA ASN A 462 3.50 -23.77 18.58
C ASN A 462 2.16 -24.52 18.71
N LEU A 463 1.19 -24.13 17.90
CA LEU A 463 -0.06 -24.85 17.68
C LEU A 463 0.18 -25.95 16.64
N VAL A 464 0.34 -27.18 17.11
CA VAL A 464 0.53 -28.36 16.26
C VAL A 464 -0.80 -28.75 15.61
N VAL A 465 -0.84 -28.57 14.30
CA VAL A 465 -1.94 -28.97 13.41
C VAL A 465 -1.56 -30.32 12.79
N ASP A 466 -2.34 -31.36 13.10
CA ASP A 466 -2.15 -32.72 12.62
C ASP A 466 -3.42 -33.27 11.95
N ASP A 467 -3.47 -34.58 11.65
CA ASP A 467 -4.61 -35.26 11.03
C ASP A 467 -5.81 -35.49 11.98
N GLU A 468 -5.74 -35.01 13.24
CA GLU A 468 -6.85 -34.92 14.19
C GLU A 468 -7.34 -33.47 14.42
N THR A 469 -6.62 -32.45 13.92
CA THR A 469 -7.01 -31.02 14.00
C THR A 469 -7.94 -30.64 12.85
N VAL A 470 -9.02 -29.90 13.15
CA VAL A 470 -9.85 -29.23 12.14
C VAL A 470 -9.43 -27.76 12.05
N VAL A 471 -9.33 -27.23 10.83
CA VAL A 471 -9.13 -25.80 10.58
C VAL A 471 -10.13 -25.34 9.53
N ASP A 472 -11.13 -24.56 9.95
CA ASP A 472 -12.16 -23.97 9.10
C ASP A 472 -11.92 -22.46 8.94
N ARG A 473 -12.06 -21.94 7.72
CA ARG A 473 -12.08 -20.48 7.48
C ARG A 473 -13.46 -19.91 7.78
N LEU A 474 -13.53 -18.95 8.70
CA LEU A 474 -14.77 -18.25 9.08
C LEU A 474 -15.06 -17.04 8.20
N ALA A 475 -14.00 -16.35 7.76
CA ALA A 475 -14.03 -15.19 6.86
C ALA A 475 -12.71 -15.08 6.09
#